data_AF-A0A2N1NGG2-F1
#
_entry.id   AF-A0A2N1NGG2-F1
#
_cell.length_a   1.000
_cell.length_b   1.000
_cell.length_c   1.000
_cell.angle_alpha   90.00
_cell.angle_beta   90.00
_cell.angle_gamma   90.00
#
_symmetry.space_group_name_H-M   'P 1'
#
loop_
_entity.id
_entity.type
_entity.pdbx_description
1 polymer ?
#
loop_
_entity_poly.entity_id
_entity_poly.type
_entity_poly.pdbx_seq_one_letter_code
_entity_poly.pdbx_strand_id
1 'polypeptide(L)'
;MFILLKETKNIKIKDSTFSGTATNPLNGQELNVSMKANFDPTDRNDNPFSYFPTAMVATFYWLSGDYVQRDAFDSWAVEVFTLIASILLVIILQNMLIAFMGGVYEKAATKG
;
A
#
# COMPACT_ATOMS: atom_id res chain seq x y z
N MET A 1 -10.77 -1.93 1.18
CA MET A 1 -9.60 -2.81 0.95
C MET A 1 -9.63 -4.10 1.73
N PHE A 2 -9.81 -4.09 3.05
CA PHE A 2 -9.73 -5.32 3.87
C PHE A 2 -10.51 -6.52 3.31
N ILE A 3 -11.81 -6.38 3.07
CA ILE A 3 -12.65 -7.48 2.54
C ILE A 3 -12.13 -7.97 1.18
N LEU A 4 -11.78 -7.03 0.29
CA LEU A 4 -11.32 -7.32 -1.06
C LEU A 4 -9.97 -8.08 -1.07
N LEU A 5 -9.05 -7.69 -0.19
CA LEU A 5 -7.66 -8.18 -0.20
C LEU A 5 -7.39 -9.27 0.83
N LYS A 6 -8.37 -9.62 1.66
CA LYS A 6 -8.30 -10.79 2.54
C LYS A 6 -8.50 -12.10 1.75
N GLU A 7 -9.36 -12.08 0.73
CA GLU A 7 -9.64 -13.21 -0.15
C GLU A 7 -9.11 -12.91 -1.56
N THR A 8 -7.83 -13.16 -1.77
CA THR A 8 -7.11 -12.81 -3.01
C THR A 8 -7.24 -13.84 -4.12
N LYS A 9 -8.05 -14.90 -3.96
CA LYS A 9 -8.14 -16.02 -4.91
C LYS A 9 -8.41 -15.58 -6.36
N ASN A 10 -9.10 -14.46 -6.54
CA ASN A 10 -9.45 -13.89 -7.85
C ASN A 10 -8.68 -12.60 -8.18
N ILE A 11 -7.65 -12.25 -7.40
CA ILE A 11 -6.87 -11.03 -7.57
C ILE A 11 -5.45 -11.44 -7.91
N LYS A 12 -4.98 -11.00 -9.08
CA LYS A 12 -3.61 -11.25 -9.51
C LYS A 12 -2.64 -10.45 -8.64
N ILE A 13 -1.58 -11.10 -8.20
CA ILE A 13 -0.46 -10.47 -7.49
C ILE A 13 0.52 -9.98 -8.56
N LYS A 14 1.14 -8.82 -8.35
CA LYS A 14 2.17 -8.32 -9.26
C LYS A 14 3.38 -9.24 -9.21
N ASP A 15 3.68 -9.91 -10.32
CA ASP A 15 4.87 -10.75 -10.45
C ASP A 15 6.11 -9.86 -10.53
N SER A 16 6.93 -9.88 -9.49
CA SER A 16 8.25 -9.26 -9.49
C SER A 16 9.30 -10.32 -9.78
N THR A 17 9.82 -10.32 -11.01
CA THR A 17 10.96 -11.15 -11.40
C THR A 17 12.14 -10.25 -11.72
N PHE A 18 13.25 -10.49 -11.03
CA PHE A 18 14.52 -9.82 -11.30
C PHE A 18 15.47 -10.82 -11.94
N SER A 19 16.06 -10.46 -13.08
CA SER A 19 17.03 -11.30 -13.75
C SER A 19 18.29 -10.51 -14.11
N GLY A 20 19.42 -11.22 -14.13
CA GLY A 20 20.70 -10.64 -14.48
C GLY A 20 21.72 -11.73 -14.76
N THR A 21 22.89 -11.29 -15.22
CA THR A 21 24.00 -12.18 -15.55
C THR A 21 25.17 -11.86 -14.64
N ALA A 22 25.63 -12.85 -13.88
CA ALA A 22 26.85 -12.76 -13.10
C ALA A 22 28.02 -13.28 -13.94
N THR A 23 29.04 -12.47 -14.16
CA THR A 23 30.24 -12.87 -14.89
C THR A 23 31.36 -13.19 -13.91
N ASN A 24 31.92 -14.39 -14.01
CA ASN A 24 33.08 -14.77 -13.22
C ASN A 24 34.32 -14.01 -13.73
N PRO A 25 34.99 -13.18 -12.90
CA PRO A 25 36.09 -12.35 -13.35
C PRO A 25 37.37 -13.13 -13.68
N LEU A 26 37.49 -14.40 -13.24
CA LEU A 26 38.70 -15.21 -13.45
C LEU A 26 38.72 -15.94 -14.80
N ASN A 27 37.54 -16.29 -15.34
CA ASN A 27 37.44 -17.09 -16.57
C ASN A 27 36.38 -16.58 -17.56
N GLY A 28 35.71 -15.46 -17.27
CA GLY A 28 34.69 -14.87 -18.14
C GLY A 28 33.39 -15.67 -18.24
N GLN A 29 33.22 -16.71 -17.42
CA GLN A 29 32.02 -17.55 -17.47
C GLN A 29 30.81 -16.79 -16.94
N GLU A 30 29.72 -16.80 -17.70
CA GLU A 30 28.47 -16.15 -17.34
C GLU A 30 27.49 -17.12 -16.68
N LEU A 31 26.81 -16.65 -15.63
CA LEU A 31 25.73 -17.33 -14.95
C LEU A 31 24.49 -16.44 -14.97
N ASN A 32 23.44 -16.91 -15.65
CA ASN A 32 22.14 -16.25 -15.61
C ASN A 32 21.44 -16.57 -14.29
N VAL A 33 21.14 -15.53 -13.52
CA VAL A 33 20.44 -15.61 -12.25
C VAL A 33 19.06 -14.98 -12.43
N SER A 34 18.03 -15.68 -11.96
CA SER A 34 16.67 -15.16 -11.88
C SER A 34 16.18 -15.32 -10.45
N MET A 35 15.59 -14.25 -9.91
CA MET A 35 14.99 -14.19 -8.59
C MET A 35 13.52 -13.82 -8.74
N LYS A 36 12.65 -14.59 -8.10
CA LYS A 36 11.22 -14.32 -8.06
C LYS A 36 10.81 -14.04 -6.62
N ALA A 37 10.04 -12.98 -6.40
CA ALA A 37 9.46 -12.70 -5.10
C ALA A 37 8.49 -13.83 -4.70
N ASN A 38 8.66 -14.38 -3.49
CA ASN A 38 7.76 -15.38 -2.92
C ASN A 38 6.73 -14.69 -2.02
N PHE A 39 5.72 -14.09 -2.65
CA PHE A 39 4.67 -13.36 -1.94
C PHE A 39 3.54 -14.30 -1.50
N ASP A 40 3.24 -14.33 -0.20
CA ASP A 40 2.10 -15.06 0.37
C ASP A 40 0.95 -14.09 0.72
N PRO A 41 -0.16 -14.09 -0.03
CA PRO A 41 -1.28 -13.18 0.25
C PRO A 41 -2.01 -13.48 1.58
N THR A 42 -1.74 -14.62 2.21
CA THR A 42 -2.34 -15.02 3.48
C THR A 42 -1.47 -14.65 4.69
N ASP A 43 -0.18 -14.38 4.47
CA ASP A 43 0.70 -13.84 5.51
C ASP A 43 0.41 -12.34 5.70
N ARG A 44 0.36 -11.90 6.96
CA ARG A 44 0.17 -10.49 7.33
C ARG A 44 1.40 -9.63 7.06
N ASN A 45 2.58 -10.23 6.98
CA ASN A 45 3.83 -9.54 6.70
C ASN A 45 3.94 -9.16 5.21
N ASP A 46 3.44 -10.04 4.33
CA ASP A 46 3.40 -9.81 2.89
C ASP A 46 2.14 -9.03 2.49
N ASN A 47 0.99 -9.39 3.05
CA ASN A 47 -0.28 -8.71 2.82
C ASN A 47 -0.87 -8.15 4.13
N PRO A 48 -0.66 -6.86 4.43
CA PRO A 48 -1.24 -6.23 5.61
C PRO A 48 -2.76 -6.33 5.68
N PHE A 49 -3.46 -6.58 4.56
CA PHE A 49 -4.91 -6.71 4.52
C PHE A 49 -5.43 -8.13 4.78
N SER A 50 -4.56 -9.12 5.01
CA SER A 50 -4.96 -10.48 5.43
C SER A 50 -5.49 -10.51 6.87
N TYR A 51 -5.09 -9.56 7.71
CA TYR A 51 -5.49 -9.43 9.11
C TYR A 51 -5.99 -8.01 9.44
N PHE A 52 -7.05 -7.89 10.24
CA PHE A 52 -7.77 -6.62 10.39
C PHE A 52 -6.95 -5.51 11.08
N PRO A 53 -6.26 -5.76 12.21
CA PRO A 53 -5.36 -4.76 12.81
C PRO A 53 -4.26 -4.25 11.87
N THR A 54 -3.62 -5.13 11.10
CA THR A 54 -2.58 -4.72 10.14
C THR A 54 -3.19 -3.93 8.98
N ALA A 55 -4.42 -4.25 8.58
CA ALA A 55 -5.15 -3.50 7.56
C ALA A 55 -5.47 -2.07 8.02
N MET A 56 -5.81 -1.88 9.30
CA MET A 56 -6.00 -0.56 9.88
C MET A 56 -4.72 0.27 9.83
N VAL A 57 -3.59 -0.32 10.23
CA VAL A 57 -2.28 0.34 10.20
C VAL A 57 -1.87 0.69 8.76
N ALA A 58 -2.03 -0.22 7.82
CA ALA A 58 -1.77 0.06 6.40
C ALA A 58 -2.66 1.18 5.85
N THR A 59 -3.93 1.21 6.23
CA THR A 59 -4.87 2.29 5.83
C THR A 59 -4.49 3.62 6.47
N PHE A 60 -3.94 3.62 7.68
CA PHE A 60 -3.39 4.83 8.29
C PHE A 60 -2.21 5.37 7.47
N TYR A 61 -1.32 4.51 6.98
CA TYR A 61 -0.19 4.92 6.14
C TYR A 61 -0.59 5.44 4.74
N TRP A 62 -1.82 5.22 4.27
CA TRP A 62 -2.35 5.94 3.08
C TRP A 62 -2.32 7.45 3.25
N LEU A 63 -2.47 7.95 4.48
CA LEU A 63 -2.39 9.39 4.75
C LEU A 63 -1.04 9.97 4.33
N SER A 64 0.01 9.15 4.37
CA SER A 64 1.39 9.49 4.00
C SER A 64 1.75 9.14 2.55
N GLY A 65 0.80 8.57 1.79
CA GLY A 65 1.03 8.17 0.40
C GLY A 65 1.67 6.79 0.20
N ASP A 66 1.75 5.95 1.25
CA ASP A 66 2.18 4.56 1.13
C ASP A 66 1.00 3.67 0.76
N TYR A 67 1.00 3.11 -0.45
CA TYR A 67 -0.10 2.34 -1.03
C TYR A 67 0.26 0.87 -1.28
N VAL A 68 0.69 0.15 -0.24
CA VAL A 68 1.08 -1.28 -0.31
C VAL A 68 0.14 -2.18 -1.12
N GLN A 69 -1.18 -1.94 -1.11
CA GLN A 69 -2.11 -2.72 -1.94
C GLN A 69 -1.98 -2.49 -3.44
N ARG A 70 -1.69 -1.26 -3.88
CA ARG A 70 -1.48 -0.97 -5.31
C ARG A 70 -0.16 -1.57 -5.77
N ASP A 71 0.81 -1.67 -4.88
CA ASP A 71 2.14 -2.19 -5.18
C ASP A 71 2.17 -3.72 -5.20
N ALA A 72 1.34 -4.37 -4.38
CA ALA A 72 1.26 -5.83 -4.32
C ALA A 72 0.29 -6.44 -5.34
N PHE A 73 -0.84 -5.77 -5.66
CA PHE A 73 -1.92 -6.37 -6.43
C PHE A 73 -2.11 -5.72 -7.82
N ASP A 74 -2.22 -6.57 -8.84
CA ASP A 74 -2.51 -6.22 -10.24
C ASP A 74 -4.02 -6.31 -10.47
N SER A 75 -4.76 -5.26 -10.09
CA SER A 75 -6.22 -5.24 -10.19
C SER A 75 -6.78 -3.84 -10.36
N TRP A 76 -7.58 -3.65 -11.41
CA TRP A 76 -8.28 -2.40 -11.70
C TRP A 76 -9.19 -1.97 -10.53
N ALA A 77 -9.81 -2.92 -9.85
CA ALA A 77 -10.67 -2.63 -8.71
C ALA A 77 -9.85 -2.03 -7.56
N VAL A 78 -8.64 -2.55 -7.32
CA VAL A 78 -7.71 -2.04 -6.31
C VAL A 78 -7.33 -0.59 -6.62
N GLU A 79 -7.08 -0.27 -7.88
CA GLU A 79 -6.76 1.10 -8.31
C GLU A 79 -7.93 2.06 -8.10
N VAL A 80 -9.14 1.71 -8.55
CA VAL A 80 -10.34 2.55 -8.43
C VAL A 80 -10.70 2.80 -6.97
N PHE A 81 -10.71 1.76 -6.13
CA PHE A 81 -11.00 1.93 -4.70
C PHE A 81 -9.93 2.79 -4.00
N THR A 82 -8.65 2.64 -4.37
CA THR A 82 -7.59 3.47 -3.80
C THR A 82 -7.75 4.94 -4.19
N LEU A 83 -8.13 5.22 -5.44
CA LEU A 83 -8.41 6.59 -5.90
C LEU A 83 -9.57 7.22 -5.14
N ILE A 84 -10.72 6.53 -5.07
CA ILE A 84 -11.91 7.01 -4.37
C ILE A 84 -11.59 7.24 -2.88
N ALA A 85 -10.91 6.27 -2.23
CA ALA A 85 -10.51 6.40 -0.84
C ALA A 85 -9.55 7.58 -0.63
N SER A 86 -8.62 7.83 -1.53
CA SER A 86 -7.69 8.97 -1.42
C SER A 86 -8.43 10.31 -1.54
N ILE A 87 -9.41 10.43 -2.45
CA ILE A 87 -10.21 11.65 -2.58
C ILE A 87 -11.02 11.89 -1.30
N LEU A 88 -11.71 10.87 -0.78
CA LEU A 88 -12.54 11.02 0.40
C LEU A 88 -11.69 11.24 1.66
N LEU A 89 -10.72 10.37 1.91
CA LEU A 89 -9.98 10.32 3.16
C LEU A 89 -8.85 11.34 3.21
N VAL A 90 -8.01 11.40 2.17
CA VAL A 90 -6.84 12.29 2.16
C VAL A 90 -7.22 13.71 1.78
N ILE A 91 -8.02 13.89 0.73
CA ILE A 91 -8.33 15.23 0.24
C ILE A 91 -9.47 15.85 1.05
N ILE A 92 -10.62 15.19 1.18
CA ILE A 92 -11.80 15.81 1.79
C ILE A 92 -11.69 15.78 3.32
N LEU A 93 -11.56 14.60 3.93
CA LEU A 93 -11.63 14.46 5.38
C LEU A 93 -10.45 15.12 6.11
N GLN A 94 -9.21 15.02 5.60
CA GLN A 94 -8.09 15.74 6.24
C GLN A 94 -8.31 17.26 6.18
N ASN A 95 -8.72 17.81 5.03
CA ASN A 95 -8.97 19.25 4.91
C ASN A 95 -10.13 19.72 5.79
N MET A 96 -11.20 18.92 5.89
CA MET A 96 -12.30 19.19 6.82
C MET A 96 -11.84 19.16 8.28
N LEU A 97 -10.99 18.20 8.65
CA LEU A 97 -10.44 18.10 10.00
C LEU A 97 -9.55 19.30 10.33
N ILE A 98 -8.70 19.74 9.41
CA ILE A 98 -7.87 20.94 9.56
C ILE A 98 -8.75 22.18 9.75
N ALA A 99 -9.77 22.37 8.91
CA ALA A 99 -10.70 23.50 9.03
C ALA A 99 -11.44 23.48 10.38
N PHE A 100 -11.89 22.31 10.82
CA PHE A 100 -12.55 22.13 12.12
C PHE A 100 -11.60 22.49 13.28
N MET A 101 -10.38 21.95 13.29
CA MET A 101 -9.38 22.25 14.33
C MET A 101 -9.01 23.74 14.35
N GLY A 102 -8.88 24.38 13.18
CA GLY A 102 -8.65 25.81 13.06
C GLY A 102 -9.75 26.65 13.71
N GLY A 103 -11.02 26.34 13.41
CA GLY A 103 -12.16 27.06 14.00
C GLY A 103 -12.31 26.85 15.51
N VAL A 104 -12.02 25.65 16.01
CA VAL A 104 -11.99 25.38 17.46
C VAL A 104 -10.88 26.16 18.16
N TYR A 105 -9.68 26.22 17.55
CA TYR A 105 -8.54 26.95 18.08
C TYR A 105 -8.83 28.46 18.19
N GLU A 106 -9.37 29.08 17.14
CA GLU A 106 -9.72 30.51 17.14
C GLU A 106 -10.76 30.85 18.23
N LYS A 107 -11.77 29.99 18.40
CA LYS A 107 -12.78 30.15 19.44
C LYS A 107 -12.19 30.03 20.85
N ALA A 108 -11.22 29.13 21.06
CA ALA A 108 -10.55 28.99 22.34
C ALA A 108 -9.67 30.21 22.65
N ALA A 109 -8.94 30.73 21.64
CA ALA A 109 -8.07 31.89 21.79
C ALA A 109 -8.82 33.19 22.10
N THR A 110 -10.08 33.31 21.65
CA THR A 110 -10.90 34.53 21.83
C THR A 110 -11.81 34.47 23.06
N LYS A 111 -11.98 33.30 23.68
CA LYS A 111 -12.91 33.10 24.82
C LYS A 111 -12.27 32.50 26.08
N GLY A 112 -10.97 32.18 26.05
CA GLY A 112 -10.15 31.88 27.23
C GLY A 112 -9.50 33.13 27.78
#